data_AF-A0A1D7YJC5-F1
#
_entry.id   AF-A0A1D7YJC5-F1
#
_cell.length_a   1.000
_cell.length_b   1.000
_cell.length_c   1.000
_cell.angle_alpha   90.00
_cell.angle_beta   90.00
_cell.angle_gamma   90.00
#
_symmetry.space_group_name_H-M   'P 1'
#
loop_
_entity.id
_entity.type
_entity.pdbx_description
1 polymer ?
#
loop_
_entity_poly.entity_id
_entity_poly.type
_entity_poly.pdbx_seq_one_letter_code
_entity_poly.pdbx_strand_id
1 'polypeptide(L)'
;MDEPHGSAGWRPYGDHPDRWRGTITTDDPAENAEYVAALVVTDLVTEWTVSGTGQQHVRVTVWEGEEGAGPEDAAFTVEIRPHIDGE
;
A
#
# COMPACT_ATOMS: atom_id res chain seq x y z
N MET A 1 -1.46 22.70 -6.17
CA MET A 1 -1.95 21.74 -5.17
C MET A 1 -0.71 21.11 -4.58
N ASP A 2 -0.62 21.01 -3.26
CA ASP A 2 0.46 20.25 -2.63
C ASP A 2 0.32 18.78 -3.04
N GLU A 3 1.40 18.23 -3.59
CA GLU A 3 1.49 16.80 -3.93
C GLU A 3 1.34 16.00 -2.62
N PRO A 4 0.54 14.92 -2.59
CA PRO A 4 0.33 14.16 -1.36
C PRO A 4 1.63 13.50 -0.90
N HIS A 5 2.00 13.76 0.35
CA HIS A 5 3.14 13.13 1.02
C HIS A 5 2.67 11.94 1.86
N GLY A 6 3.44 10.85 1.87
CA GLY A 6 3.09 9.62 2.59
C GLY A 6 1.81 8.95 2.07
N SER A 7 1.08 8.21 2.93
CA SER A 7 -0.13 7.45 2.57
C SER A 7 -1.33 8.33 2.13
N ALA A 8 -1.26 9.65 2.30
CA ALA A 8 -2.36 10.58 1.98
C ALA A 8 -2.76 10.59 0.48
N GLY A 9 -1.92 10.06 -0.40
CA GLY A 9 -2.20 9.92 -1.83
C GLY A 9 -3.03 8.68 -2.21
N TRP A 10 -3.37 7.82 -1.25
CA TRP A 10 -4.15 6.62 -1.48
C TRP A 10 -5.60 6.93 -1.81
N ARG A 11 -6.04 6.55 -3.01
CA ARG A 11 -7.45 6.62 -3.42
C ARG A 11 -7.88 5.30 -4.05
N PRO A 12 -9.15 4.87 -3.88
CA PRO A 12 -9.67 3.75 -4.65
C PRO A 12 -9.58 4.07 -6.15
N TYR A 13 -9.06 3.14 -6.95
CA TYR A 13 -8.91 3.33 -8.40
C TYR A 13 -9.90 2.45 -9.17
N GLY A 14 -10.71 3.08 -10.01
CA GLY A 14 -11.68 2.42 -10.88
C GLY A 14 -12.93 1.92 -10.14
N ASP A 15 -13.72 1.09 -10.83
CA ASP A 15 -14.96 0.49 -10.32
C ASP A 15 -14.73 -0.69 -9.35
N HIS A 16 -13.48 -0.99 -9.01
CA HIS A 16 -13.12 -2.10 -8.13
C HIS A 16 -12.88 -1.58 -6.70
N PRO A 17 -13.86 -1.73 -5.78
CA PRO A 17 -13.73 -1.24 -4.42
C PRO A 17 -12.58 -1.91 -3.65
N ASP A 18 -12.15 -3.09 -4.10
CA ASP A 18 -11.08 -3.89 -3.51
C ASP A 18 -9.66 -3.50 -4.01
N ARG A 19 -9.54 -2.58 -4.97
CA ARG A 19 -8.24 -2.15 -5.53
C ARG A 19 -7.98 -0.68 -5.27
N TRP A 20 -6.96 -0.40 -4.45
CA TRP A 20 -6.54 0.95 -4.11
C TRP A 20 -5.21 1.28 -4.81
N ARG A 21 -5.06 2.53 -5.26
CA ARG A 21 -3.84 3.02 -5.92
C ARG A 21 -3.60 4.47 -5.52
N GLY A 22 -2.35 4.82 -5.26
CA GLY A 22 -1.95 6.17 -4.93
C GLY A 22 -0.55 6.46 -5.42
N THR A 23 -0.23 7.75 -5.52
CA THR A 23 1.14 8.23 -5.69
C THR A 23 1.62 8.76 -4.35
N ILE A 24 2.82 8.36 -3.96
CA ILE A 24 3.48 8.84 -2.75
C ILE A 24 4.77 9.50 -3.19
N THR A 25 4.91 10.80 -2.92
CA THR A 25 6.18 11.51 -3.11
C THR A 25 6.95 11.56 -1.82
N THR A 26 8.25 11.26 -1.92
CA THR A 26 9.23 11.46 -0.86
C THR A 26 10.26 12.49 -1.33
N ASP A 27 10.73 13.31 -0.39
CA ASP A 27 11.83 14.27 -0.61
C ASP A 27 13.19 13.67 -0.21
N ASP A 28 13.22 12.55 0.53
CA ASP A 28 14.43 11.94 1.05
C ASP A 28 14.81 10.67 0.26
N PRO A 29 16.03 10.58 -0.30
CA PRO A 29 16.45 9.44 -1.10
C PRO A 29 16.55 8.12 -0.30
N ALA A 30 16.52 8.16 1.03
CA ALA A 30 16.48 6.95 1.87
C ALA A 30 15.06 6.36 1.99
N GLU A 31 14.01 7.14 1.70
CA GLU A 31 12.61 6.73 1.73
C GLU A 31 12.23 5.97 0.45
N ASN A 32 12.86 4.82 0.24
CA ASN A 32 12.70 3.96 -0.93
C ASN A 32 11.34 3.21 -0.98
N ALA A 33 11.16 2.35 -1.98
CA ALA A 33 9.94 1.56 -2.15
C ALA A 33 9.56 0.69 -0.93
N GLU A 34 10.54 0.23 -0.15
CA GLU A 34 10.30 -0.51 1.11
C GLU A 34 9.74 0.41 2.19
N TYR A 35 10.29 1.61 2.35
CA TYR A 35 9.77 2.61 3.28
C TYR A 35 8.33 2.99 2.94
N VAL A 36 8.05 3.24 1.65
CA VAL A 36 6.69 3.53 1.17
C VAL A 36 5.75 2.37 1.48
N ALA A 37 6.17 1.13 1.23
CA ALA A 37 5.37 -0.05 1.56
C ALA A 37 5.13 -0.15 3.08
N ALA A 38 6.12 0.14 3.91
CA ALA A 38 5.98 0.12 5.36
C ALA A 38 4.98 1.16 5.87
N LEU A 39 4.99 2.38 5.30
CA LEU A 39 3.99 3.41 5.61
C LEU A 39 2.58 2.93 5.31
N VAL A 40 2.38 2.40 4.11
CA VAL A 40 1.08 1.86 3.65
C VAL A 40 0.60 0.76 4.57
N VAL A 41 1.47 -0.21 4.88
CA VAL A 41 1.12 -1.33 5.75
C VAL A 41 0.75 -0.86 7.15
N THR A 42 1.49 0.12 7.67
CA THR A 42 1.23 0.69 9.01
C THR A 42 -0.13 1.39 9.05
N ASP A 43 -0.47 2.14 8.00
CA ASP A 43 -1.74 2.82 7.85
C ASP A 43 -2.90 1.80 7.82
N LEU A 44 -2.81 0.79 6.95
CA LEU A 44 -3.80 -0.29 6.83
C LEU A 44 -4.01 -1.05 8.15
N VAL A 45 -2.92 -1.43 8.83
CA VAL A 45 -3.00 -2.12 10.13
C VAL A 45 -3.64 -1.22 11.19
N THR A 46 -3.36 0.07 11.15
CA THR A 46 -3.99 1.06 12.04
C THR A 46 -5.49 1.16 11.76
N GLU A 47 -5.89 1.26 10.50
CA GLU A 47 -7.30 1.30 10.11
C GLU A 47 -8.06 0.04 10.52
N TRP A 48 -7.48 -1.14 10.33
CA TRP A 48 -8.08 -2.40 10.76
C TRP A 48 -8.25 -2.47 12.28
N THR A 49 -7.25 -1.98 13.02
CA THR A 49 -7.29 -1.91 14.48
C THR A 49 -8.39 -0.98 14.96
N VAL A 50 -8.54 0.20 14.34
CA VAL A 50 -9.56 1.19 14.69
C VAL A 50 -10.97 0.72 14.29
N SER A 51 -11.11 0.09 13.13
CA SER A 51 -12.40 -0.35 12.59
C SER A 51 -12.87 -1.69 13.20
N GLY A 52 -11.99 -2.41 13.89
CA GLY A 52 -12.29 -3.72 14.46
C GLY A 52 -12.55 -4.82 13.41
N THR A 53 -12.11 -4.61 12.16
CA THR A 53 -12.39 -5.48 11.01
C THR A 53 -11.49 -6.71 10.93
N GLY A 54 -10.51 -6.86 11.83
CA GLY A 54 -9.52 -7.93 11.80
C GLY A 54 -8.50 -7.77 10.67
N GLN A 55 -7.41 -8.54 10.71
CA GLN A 55 -6.42 -8.54 9.63
C GLN A 55 -7.03 -9.08 8.34
N GLN A 56 -6.84 -8.39 7.22
CA GLN A 56 -7.30 -8.82 5.90
C GLN A 56 -6.13 -9.25 5.03
N HIS A 57 -6.38 -10.08 4.01
CA HIS A 57 -5.37 -10.40 3.01
C HIS A 57 -5.20 -9.18 2.10
N VAL A 58 -4.01 -8.57 2.14
CA VAL A 58 -3.66 -7.45 1.27
C VAL A 58 -2.31 -7.69 0.61
N ARG A 59 -2.20 -7.29 -0.66
CA ARG A 59 -0.94 -7.20 -1.38
C ARG A 59 -0.68 -5.75 -1.74
N VAL A 60 0.46 -5.23 -1.29
CA VAL A 60 0.96 -3.90 -1.62
C VAL A 60 2.06 -4.06 -2.67
N THR A 61 1.90 -3.37 -3.79
CA THR A 61 2.87 -3.36 -4.88
C THR A 61 3.27 -1.90 -5.12
N VAL A 62 4.57 -1.64 -5.11
CA VAL A 62 5.15 -0.30 -5.22
C VAL A 62 6.03 -0.24 -6.46
N TRP A 63 5.77 0.74 -7.32
CA TRP A 63 6.57 1.05 -8.50
C TRP A 63 7.28 2.40 -8.29
N GLU A 64 8.49 2.53 -8.82
CA GLU A 64 9.22 3.80 -8.85
C GLU A 64 8.84 4.59 -10.12
N GLY A 65 8.39 5.83 -9.94
CA GLY A 65 7.95 6.69 -11.05
C GLY A 65 6.56 6.33 -11.56
N GLU A 66 6.47 5.39 -12.51
CA GLU A 66 5.23 5.00 -13.18
C GLU A 66 4.84 3.55 -12.87
N GLU A 67 3.54 3.26 -12.85
CA GLU A 67 3.03 1.89 -12.66
C GLU A 67 3.45 1.02 -13.85
N GLY A 68 4.09 -0.11 -13.56
CA GLY A 68 4.49 -1.12 -14.55
C GLY A 68 3.32 -1.99 -15.04
N ALA A 69 3.59 -2.88 -16.00
CA ALA A 69 2.56 -3.75 -16.57
C ALA A 69 2.11 -4.84 -15.60
N GLY A 70 2.98 -5.23 -14.66
CA GLY A 70 2.69 -6.21 -13.65
C GLY A 70 3.50 -6.03 -12.36
N PRO A 71 3.23 -6.86 -11.32
CA PRO A 71 4.01 -6.87 -10.10
C PRO A 71 5.47 -7.28 -10.31
N GLU A 72 5.81 -7.94 -11.42
CA GLU A 72 7.19 -8.25 -11.80
C GLU A 72 8.04 -7.00 -12.12
N ASP A 73 7.41 -5.90 -12.53
CA ASP A 73 8.06 -4.62 -12.78
C ASP A 73 8.13 -3.76 -11.50
N ALA A 74 7.59 -4.23 -10.39
CA ALA A 74 7.52 -3.47 -9.16
C ALA A 74 8.89 -3.39 -8.49
N ALA A 75 9.20 -2.21 -7.94
CA ALA A 75 10.39 -2.01 -7.12
C ALA A 75 10.28 -2.78 -5.79
N PHE A 76 9.07 -2.93 -5.26
CA PHE A 76 8.82 -3.72 -4.07
C PHE A 76 7.40 -4.30 -4.05
N THR A 77 7.24 -5.51 -3.53
CA THR A 77 5.93 -6.12 -3.26
C THR A 77 5.93 -6.78 -1.89
N VAL A 78 4.91 -6.50 -1.09
CA VAL A 78 4.65 -7.19 0.17
C VAL A 78 3.23 -7.73 0.19
N GLU A 79 3.08 -8.95 0.68
CA GLU A 79 1.78 -9.59 0.86
C GLU A 79 1.58 -9.91 2.34
N ILE A 80 0.52 -9.35 2.91
CA ILE A 80 0.04 -9.63 4.26
C ILE A 80 -1.10 -10.62 4.12
N ARG A 81 -0.93 -11.80 4.71
CA ARG A 81 -2.01 -12.80 4.81
C ARG A 81 -2.40 -12.95 6.27
N PRO A 82 -3.70 -12.87 6.61
CA PRO A 82 -4.14 -13.23 7.93
C PRO A 82 -3.84 -14.71 8.14
N HIS A 83 -3.31 -15.04 9.32
CA HIS A 83 -3.15 -16.43 9.71
C HIS A 83 -4.53 -16.99 10.02
N ILE A 84 -5.13 -17.70 9.06
CA ILE A 84 -6.35 -18.46 9.30
C ILE A 84 -5.90 -19.81 9.86
N ASP A 85 -5.87 -19.93 11.18
CA ASP A 85 -5.87 -21.25 11.82
C ASP A 85 -7.25 -21.86 11.53
N GLY A 86 -7.29 -22.84 10.64
CA GLY A 86 -8.53 -23.57 10.34
C GLY A 86 -8.84 -24.50 11.51
N GLU A 87 -9.91 -24.20 12.25
CA GLU A 87 -10.56 -25.16 13.15
C GLU A 87 -11.35 -26.23 12.39
#